data_AF-A0A358E017-F1
#
_entry.id   AF-A0A358E017-F1
#
_cell.length_a   1.000
_cell.length_b   1.000
_cell.length_c   1.000
_cell.angle_alpha   90.00
_cell.angle_beta   90.00
_cell.angle_gamma   90.00
#
_symmetry.space_group_name_H-M   'P 1'
#
loop_
_entity.id
_entity.type
_entity.pdbx_description
1 polymer ?
#
loop_
_entity_poly.entity_id
_entity_poly.type
_entity_poly.pdbx_seq_one_letter_code
_entity_poly.pdbx_strand_id
1 'polypeptide(L)' 'MKGANNKAQGDKARINDEIKAREVRLIGKDGEQVGVVSLAEATRTAEEASLDLVEIS' A
#
# COMPACT_ATOMS: atom_id res chain seq x y z
N MET A 1 5.90 11.10 33.05
CA MET A 1 6.29 10.47 31.76
C MET A 1 5.02 10.25 30.95
N LYS A 2 4.72 11.12 29.97
CA LYS A 2 3.58 10.94 29.05
C LYS A 2 4.12 10.32 27.76
N GLY A 3 3.66 9.11 27.45
CA GLY A 3 4.07 8.37 26.27
C GLY A 3 3.01 7.35 25.86
N ALA A 4 1.74 7.76 25.87
CA ALA A 4 0.70 7.02 25.17
C ALA A 4 0.56 7.68 23.80
N ASN A 5 1.41 7.28 22.86
CA ASN A 5 1.36 7.83 21.51
C ASN A 5 0.10 7.28 20.84
N ASN A 6 -0.83 8.20 20.65
CA ASN A 6 -2.16 8.01 20.12
C ASN A 6 -2.07 7.66 18.63
N LYS A 7 -1.85 6.40 18.28
CA LYS A 7 -1.96 5.89 16.89
C LYS A 7 -3.17 4.98 16.72
N ALA A 8 -4.25 5.26 17.46
CA ALA A 8 -5.48 4.49 17.41
C ALA A 8 -6.56 5.09 16.49
N GLN A 9 -6.34 6.26 15.89
CA GLN A 9 -7.27 6.89 14.95
C GLN A 9 -6.48 7.83 14.01
N GLY A 10 -6.23 7.40 12.78
CA GLY A 10 -5.56 8.22 11.76
C GLY A 10 -5.47 7.45 10.46
N ASP A 11 -6.47 7.68 9.60
CA ASP A 11 -6.69 7.17 8.25
C ASP A 11 -6.51 5.65 8.04
N LYS A 12 -7.64 4.97 7.78
CA LYS A 12 -7.59 3.63 7.20
C LYS A 12 -6.74 3.70 5.94
N ALA A 13 -5.75 2.82 5.83
CA ALA A 13 -4.96 2.69 4.62
C ALA A 13 -5.90 2.43 3.43
N ARG A 14 -5.68 3.15 2.33
CA ARG A 14 -6.46 2.92 1.10
C ARG A 14 -6.04 1.59 0.52
N ILE A 15 -7.03 0.80 0.12
CA ILE A 15 -6.81 -0.52 -0.48
C ILE A 15 -7.38 -0.57 -1.89
N ASN A 16 -6.69 -1.26 -2.79
CA ASN A 16 -7.17 -1.55 -4.15
C ASN A 16 -7.74 -0.30 -4.85
N ASP A 17 -9.02 -0.29 -5.19
CA ASP A 17 -9.73 0.79 -5.88
C ASP A 17 -9.83 2.11 -5.08
N GLU A 18 -9.57 2.08 -3.78
CA GLU A 18 -9.53 3.29 -2.96
C GLU A 18 -8.26 4.12 -3.24
N ILE A 19 -7.22 3.49 -3.80
CA ILE A 19 -5.94 4.11 -4.10
C ILE A 19 -6.09 5.04 -5.31
N LYS A 20 -5.66 6.30 -5.16
CA LYS A 20 -5.82 7.35 -6.19
C LYS A 20 -4.51 7.82 -6.81
N ALA A 21 -3.38 7.24 -6.39
CA ALA A 21 -2.07 7.58 -6.92
C ALA A 21 -1.97 7.20 -8.41
N ARG A 22 -1.23 7.97 -9.20
CA ARG A 22 -0.92 7.61 -10.60
C ARG A 22 0.21 6.59 -10.67
N GLU A 23 1.19 6.76 -9.82
CA GLU A 23 2.38 5.93 -9.69
C GLU A 23 2.63 5.61 -8.22
N VAL A 24 3.14 4.42 -7.96
CA VAL A 24 3.41 3.91 -6.62
C VAL A 24 4.76 3.22 -6.59
N ARG A 25 5.42 3.24 -5.43
CA ARG A 25 6.55 2.34 -5.18
C ARG A 25 6.00 1.00 -4.71
N LEU A 26 6.13 -0.03 -5.53
CA LEU A 26 5.63 -1.37 -5.22
C LEU A 26 6.66 -2.17 -4.42
N ILE A 27 6.19 -2.75 -3.32
CA ILE A 27 6.93 -3.67 -2.48
C ILE A 27 6.17 -5.00 -2.48
N GLY A 28 6.84 -6.08 -2.84
CA GLY A 28 6.26 -7.43 -2.85
C GLY A 28 6.06 -7.97 -1.43
N LYS A 29 5.24 -9.03 -1.32
CA LYS A 29 4.91 -9.68 -0.03
C LYS A 29 6.12 -10.12 0.80
N ASP A 30 7.21 -10.47 0.12
CA ASP A 30 8.45 -10.95 0.74
C ASP A 30 9.45 -9.80 1.04
N GLY A 31 9.02 -8.54 0.85
CA GLY A 31 9.84 -7.35 1.05
C GLY A 31 10.70 -6.96 -0.15
N GLU A 32 10.53 -7.63 -1.30
CA GLU A 32 11.20 -7.27 -2.56
C GLU A 32 10.77 -5.88 -3.04
N GLN A 33 11.73 -5.04 -3.41
CA GLN A 33 11.43 -3.75 -4.05
C GLN A 33 11.35 -3.92 -5.56
N VAL A 34 10.13 -3.88 -6.09
CA VAL A 34 9.88 -4.02 -7.54
C VAL A 34 10.26 -2.72 -8.27
N GLY A 35 9.97 -1.56 -7.65
CA GLY A 35 10.31 -0.24 -8.19
C GLY A 35 9.13 0.72 -8.18
N VAL A 36 9.25 1.82 -8.93
CA VAL A 36 8.14 2.75 -9.17
C VAL A 36 7.39 2.28 -10.41
N VAL A 37 6.11 1.99 -10.25
CA VAL A 37 5.23 1.44 -11.29
C VAL A 37 3.91 2.20 -11.31
N SER A 38 3.13 2.02 -12.37
CA SER A 38 1.76 2.55 -12.41
C SER A 38 0.86 1.86 -11.39
N LEU A 39 -0.20 2.55 -10.92
CA LEU A 39 -1.19 1.91 -10.04
C LEU A 39 -1.81 0.66 -10.69
N ALA A 40 -2.09 0.69 -11.99
CA ALA A 40 -2.66 -0.45 -12.71
C ALA A 40 -1.75 -1.68 -12.68
N GLU A 41 -0.43 -1.49 -12.83
CA GLU A 41 0.55 -2.57 -12.74
C GLU A 41 0.65 -3.13 -11.31
N ALA A 42 0.62 -2.26 -10.30
CA ALA A 42 0.61 -2.67 -8.90
C ALA A 42 -0.65 -3.47 -8.55
N THR A 43 -1.83 -3.03 -9.00
CA THR A 43 -3.11 -3.73 -8.81
C THR A 43 -3.07 -5.11 -9.47
N ARG A 44 -2.64 -5.19 -10.74
CA ARG A 44 -2.50 -6.47 -11.44
C ARG A 44 -1.55 -7.42 -10.72
N THR A 45 -0.43 -6.91 -10.21
CA THR A 45 0.53 -7.73 -9.45
C THR A 45 -0.09 -8.28 -8.17
N ALA A 46 -0.89 -7.48 -7.47
CA ALA A 46 -1.62 -7.91 -6.29
C ALA A 46 -2.68 -8.97 -6.65
N GLU A 47 -3.45 -8.77 -7.72
CA GLU A 47 -4.46 -9.72 -8.22
C GLU A 47 -3.85 -11.07 -8.62
N GLU A 48 -2.75 -11.07 -9.37
CA GLU A 48 -2.02 -12.29 -9.78
C GLU A 48 -1.48 -13.07 -8.56
N ALA A 49 -1.13 -12.35 -7.49
CA ALA A 49 -0.73 -12.94 -6.22
C ALA A 49 -1.91 -13.30 -5.29
N SER A 50 -3.15 -12.96 -5.67
CA SER A 50 -4.34 -13.06 -4.80
C SER A 50 -4.17 -12.32 -3.47
N LEU A 51 -3.59 -11.11 -3.53
CA LEU A 51 -3.35 -10.22 -2.40
C LEU A 51 -4.06 -8.87 -2.61
N ASP A 52 -4.23 -8.14 -1.52
CA ASP A 52 -4.68 -6.75 -1.57
C ASP A 52 -3.49 -5.78 -1.71
N LEU A 53 -3.65 -4.77 -2.56
CA LEU A 53 -2.73 -3.65 -2.61
C LEU A 53 -3.09 -2.65 -1.52
N VAL A 54 -2.11 -2.27 -0.68
CA VAL A 54 -2.31 -1.33 0.43
C VAL A 54 -1.40 -0.11 0.24
N GLU A 55 -1.98 1.08 0.22
CA GLU A 55 -1.24 2.35 0.16
C GLU A 55 -0.64 2.69 1.54
N ILE A 56 0.65 3.02 1.57
CA ILE A 56 1.37 3.49 2.76
C ILE A 56 1.83 4.93 2.52
N SER A 57 1.35 5.87 3.35
CA SER A 57 1.68 7.31 3.32
C SER A 57 2.44 7.77 4.56
#